data_AF-A0A2E6XMU8-F1
#
_entry.id   AF-A0A2E6XMU8-F1
#
_cell.length_a   1.000
_cell.length_b   1.000
_cell.length_c   1.000
_cell.angle_alpha   90.00
_cell.angle_beta   90.00
_cell.angle_gamma   90.00
#
_symmetry.space_group_name_H-M   'P 1'
#
loop_
_entity.id
_entity.type
_entity.pdbx_description
1 polymer ?
#
loop_
_entity_poly.entity_id
_entity_poly.type
_entity_poly.pdbx_seq_one_letter_code
_entity_poly.pdbx_strand_id
1 'polypeptide(L)' 'MARYRGSVCRLCRREGIKLYLKGSRCETAKCAIEKRAYP' A
#
# COMPACT_ATOMS: atom_id res chain seq x y z
N MET A 1 19.51 -2.70 -10.81
CA MET A 1 18.19 -2.17 -10.34
C MET A 1 17.98 -2.56 -8.89
N ALA A 2 17.87 -1.58 -7.98
CA ALA A 2 17.61 -1.86 -6.57
C ALA A 2 16.14 -2.26 -6.38
N ARG A 3 15.87 -3.48 -5.90
CA ARG A 3 14.51 -3.92 -5.57
C ARG A 3 14.11 -3.35 -4.21
N TYR A 4 12.97 -2.66 -4.14
CA TYR A 4 12.43 -2.17 -2.87
C TYR A 4 11.90 -3.34 -2.03
N ARG A 5 12.63 -3.70 -0.96
CA ARG A 5 12.23 -4.74 0.00
C ARG A 5 11.44 -4.20 1.20
N GLY A 6 11.14 -2.91 1.20
CA GLY A 6 10.42 -2.25 2.29
C GLY A 6 8.92 -2.56 2.29
N SER A 7 8.20 -1.93 3.23
CA SER A 7 6.75 -2.07 3.32
C SER A 7 6.05 -1.33 2.17
N VAL A 8 5.63 -2.07 1.15
CA VAL A 8 4.89 -1.53 -0.01
C VAL A 8 3.61 -0.76 0.34
N CYS A 9 2.96 -1.08 1.47
CA CYS A 9 1.79 -0.33 1.96
C CYS A 9 2.13 1.09 2.43
N ARG A 10 3.40 1.37 2.79
CA ARG A 10 3.87 2.71 3.14
C ARG A 10 3.94 3.60 1.91
N LEU A 11 4.34 3.06 0.76
CA LEU A 11 4.31 3.76 -0.52
C LEU A 11 2.88 4.13 -0.89
N CYS A 12 1.95 3.17 -0.79
CA CYS A 12 0.53 3.43 -1.05
C CYS A 12 -0.03 4.56 -0.16
N ARG A 13 0.31 4.59 1.15
CA ARG A 13 -0.12 5.67 2.06
C ARG A 13 0.56 7.01 1.76
N ARG A 14 1.81 7.01 1.32
CA ARG A 14 2.55 8.24 0.96
C ARG A 14 2.00 8.88 -0.31
N GLU A 15 1.62 8.08 -1.30
CA GLU A 15 1.06 8.54 -2.56
C GLU A 15 -0.45 8.86 -2.46
N GLY A 16 -1.11 8.48 -1.36
CA GLY A 16 -2.55 8.70 -1.17
C GLY A 16 -3.47 7.89 -2.10
N ILE A 17 -2.90 6.97 -2.90
CA ILE A 17 -3.63 6.16 -3.90
C ILE A 17 -3.31 4.67 -3.79
N LYS A 18 -4.27 3.81 -4.12
CA LYS A 18 -4.07 2.35 -4.14
C LYS A 18 -3.17 1.96 -5.32
N LEU A 19 -1.91 1.65 -5.03
CA LEU A 19 -0.94 1.17 -6.02
C LEU A 19 -1.02 -0.34 -6.31
N TYR A 20 -1.91 -1.08 -5.62
CA TYR A 20 -2.14 -2.52 -5.79
C TYR A 20 -0.88 -3.43 -5.73
N LEU A 21 0.18 -2.99 -5.05
CA LEU A 21 1.47 -3.71 -4.94
C LEU A 21 1.41 -5.03 -4.14
N LYS A 22 0.28 -5.35 -3.49
CA LYS A 22 0.06 -6.62 -2.79
C LYS A 22 -1.08 -7.46 -3.40
N GLY A 23 -1.57 -7.12 -4.59
CA GLY A 23 -2.64 -7.86 -5.28
C GLY A 23 -3.88 -8.04 -4.40
N SER A 24 -4.26 -9.28 -4.12
CA SER A 24 -5.48 -9.66 -3.39
C SER A 24 -5.68 -8.95 -2.05
N ARG A 25 -4.60 -8.63 -1.32
CA ARG A 25 -4.72 -7.89 -0.04
C ARG A 25 -5.19 -6.44 -0.24
N CYS A 26 -4.89 -5.82 -1.37
CA CYS A 26 -5.26 -4.43 -1.68
C CYS A 26 -6.74 -4.27 -2.03
N GLU A 27 -7.40 -5.36 -2.45
CA GLU A 27 -8.84 -5.40 -2.76
C GLU A 27 -9.70 -5.66 -1.52
N THR A 28 -9.12 -6.25 -0.48
CA THR A 28 -9.82 -6.47 0.79
C THR A 28 -9.81 -5.21 1.68
N ALA A 29 -10.79 -5.13 2.59
CA ALA A 29 -10.87 -4.13 3.69
C ALA A 29 -9.67 -4.13 4.66
N LYS A 30 -8.70 -5.03 4.46
CA LYS A 30 -7.42 -5.08 5.18
C LYS A 30 -6.35 -4.18 4.55
N CYS A 31 -6.68 -3.44 3.49
CA CYS A 31 -5.78 -2.48 2.86
C CYS A 31 -5.41 -1.35 3.83
N ALA A 32 -4.12 -1.00 3.87
CA ALA A 32 -3.62 0.03 4.79
C ALA A 32 -4.20 1.42 4.49
N ILE A 33 -4.52 1.71 3.23
CA ILE A 33 -5.13 2.97 2.81
C ILE A 33 -6.53 3.13 3.39
N GLU A 34 -7.38 2.09 3.27
CA GLU A 34 -8.76 2.16 3.75
C GLU A 34 -8.83 2.22 5.27
N LYS A 35 -7.90 1.53 5.96
CA LYS A 35 -7.84 1.56 7.42
C LYS A 35 -7.25 2.85 7.98
N ARG A 36 -6.24 3.41 7.32
CA ARG A 36 -5.49 4.59 7.77
C ARG A 36 -5.05 5.39 6.55
N ALA A 37 -5.86 6.35 6.15
CA ALA A 37 -5.58 7.24 5.03
C ALA A 37 -4.50 8.30 5.34
N TYR A 38 -3.97 8.36 6.56
CA TYR A 38 -2.90 9.25 6.96
C TYR A 38 -1.51 8.55 6.94
N PRO A 39 -0.42 9.29 6.67
CA PRO A 39 0.96 8.76 6.61
C PRO A 39 1.40 7.96 7.85
#